data_AF-A0A117LZ02-F1
#
_entry.id   AF-A0A117LZ02-F1
#
_cell.length_a   1.000
_cell.length_b   1.000
_cell.length_c   1.000
_cell.angle_alpha   90.00
_cell.angle_beta   90.00
_cell.angle_gamma   90.00
#
_symmetry.space_group_name_H-M   'P 1'
#
loop_
_entity.id
_entity.type
_entity.pdbx_description
1 polymer ?
#
loop_
_entity_poly.entity_id
_entity_poly.type
_entity_poly.pdbx_seq_one_letter_code
_entity_poly.pdbx_strand_id
1 'polypeptide(L)'
;LLNLLVVALLAAVTEELFFRGALQQLLHRWLGNGDAAIWITAVIFSLIHFQFYGFLPRVLLGALLGYLFLYSRNLWIPIIFHFVNNATVILFHFFWGDDTWFRELEPLPLTIPYLITAISGALVTLLLFRFYRKKAVAAA
;
A
#
# COMPACT_ATOMS: atom_id res chain seq x y z
N LEU A 1 -2.01 -18.19 -11.78
CA LEU A 1 -0.54 -18.10 -12.01
C LEU A 1 -0.13 -16.82 -12.75
N LEU A 2 -0.69 -16.53 -13.94
CA LEU A 2 -0.37 -15.30 -14.68
C LEU A 2 -0.65 -14.02 -13.87
N ASN A 3 -1.79 -13.92 -13.18
CA ASN A 3 -2.11 -12.78 -12.32
C ASN A 3 -1.10 -12.57 -11.19
N LEU A 4 -0.53 -13.63 -10.62
CA LEU A 4 0.50 -13.50 -9.58
C LEU A 4 1.81 -12.94 -10.16
N LEU A 5 2.20 -13.36 -11.37
CA LEU A 5 3.41 -12.84 -12.02
C LEU A 5 3.24 -11.38 -12.45
N VAL A 6 2.12 -11.05 -13.08
CA VAL A 6 1.91 -9.72 -13.69
C VAL A 6 1.40 -8.71 -12.66
N VAL A 7 0.32 -9.03 -11.94
CA VAL A 7 -0.36 -8.08 -11.03
C VAL A 7 0.28 -8.06 -9.66
N ALA A 8 0.78 -9.19 -9.15
CA ALA A 8 1.47 -9.18 -7.86
C ALA A 8 2.94 -8.75 -7.99
N LEU A 9 3.72 -9.42 -8.84
CA LEU A 9 5.17 -9.22 -8.89
C LEU A 9 5.57 -8.02 -9.76
N LEU A 10 5.18 -8.03 -11.04
CA LEU A 10 5.63 -6.99 -11.97
C LEU A 10 5.12 -5.62 -11.56
N ALA A 11 3.83 -5.49 -11.22
CA ALA A 11 3.26 -4.24 -10.72
C ALA A 11 3.95 -3.75 -9.44
N ALA A 12 4.17 -4.61 -8.45
CA ALA A 12 4.87 -4.21 -7.22
C ALA A 12 6.28 -3.65 -7.52
N VAL A 13 7.04 -4.30 -8.41
CA VAL A 13 8.38 -3.81 -8.76
C VAL A 13 8.32 -2.47 -9.49
N THR A 14 7.49 -2.34 -10.52
CA THR A 14 7.43 -1.13 -11.34
C THR A 14 6.85 0.05 -10.57
N GLU A 15 5.80 -0.18 -9.78
CA GLU A 15 5.16 0.86 -8.97
C GLU A 15 6.10 1.33 -7.87
N GLU A 16 6.78 0.44 -7.13
CA GLU A 16 7.73 0.88 -6.11
C GLU A 16 8.93 1.64 -6.70
N LEU A 17 9.44 1.21 -7.86
CA LEU A 17 10.49 1.95 -8.56
C LEU A 17 10.06 3.38 -8.90
N PHE A 18 8.84 3.55 -9.40
CA PHE A 18 8.33 4.87 -9.73
C PHE A 18 7.99 5.70 -8.48
N PHE A 19 7.14 5.19 -7.60
CA PHE A 19 6.62 5.94 -6.46
C PHE A 19 7.70 6.20 -5.41
N ARG A 20 8.56 5.22 -5.10
CA ARG A 20 9.54 5.33 -4.00
C ARG A 20 10.91 5.71 -4.55
N GLY A 21 11.31 5.12 -5.68
CA GLY A 21 12.58 5.43 -6.33
C GLY A 21 12.63 6.82 -6.96
N ALA A 22 11.51 7.32 -7.53
CA ALA A 22 11.47 8.62 -8.21
C ALA A 22 10.58 9.66 -7.51
N LEU A 23 9.27 9.44 -7.43
CA LEU A 23 8.31 10.48 -7.04
C LEU A 23 8.48 10.94 -5.59
N GLN A 24 8.55 10.01 -4.63
CA GLN A 24 8.77 10.33 -3.21
C GLN A 24 10.10 11.05 -3.00
N GLN A 25 11.14 10.67 -3.73
CA GLN A 25 12.46 11.31 -3.65
C GLN A 25 12.43 12.73 -4.22
N LEU A 26 11.75 12.94 -5.35
CA LEU A 26 11.54 14.26 -5.94
C LEU A 26 10.79 15.18 -4.97
N LEU A 27 9.67 14.71 -4.44
CA LEU A 27 8.86 15.46 -3.47
C LEU A 27 9.62 15.73 -2.17
N HIS A 28 10.43 14.78 -1.71
CA HIS A 28 11.27 14.98 -0.52
C HIS A 28 12.27 16.11 -0.73
N ARG A 29 12.91 16.18 -1.92
CA ARG A 29 13.83 17.27 -2.27
C ARG A 29 13.13 18.63 -2.39
N TRP A 30 11.91 18.66 -2.92
CA TRP A 30 11.16 19.91 -3.11
C TRP A 30 10.57 20.45 -1.81
N LEU A 31 10.06 19.57 -0.95
CA LEU A 31 9.35 19.96 0.27
C LEU A 31 10.27 20.06 1.49
N GLY A 32 11.45 19.44 1.45
CA GLY A 32 12.36 19.34 2.61
C GLY A 32 11.80 18.50 3.76
N ASN A 33 10.67 17.82 3.57
CA ASN A 33 9.97 17.05 4.60
C ASN A 33 9.64 15.64 4.07
N GLY A 34 10.19 14.62 4.74
CA GLY A 34 9.99 13.21 4.38
C GLY A 34 8.56 12.72 4.58
N ASP A 35 7.90 13.14 5.67
CA ASP A 35 6.51 12.77 5.96
C ASP A 35 5.57 13.34 4.89
N ALA A 36 5.72 14.62 4.55
CA ALA A 36 4.91 15.27 3.53
C ALA A 36 5.08 14.58 2.16
N ALA A 37 6.32 14.25 1.78
CA ALA A 37 6.60 13.53 0.54
C ALA A 37 5.92 12.14 0.50
N ILE A 38 5.95 11.40 1.62
CA ILE A 38 5.28 10.09 1.74
C ILE A 38 3.77 10.23 1.54
N TRP A 39 3.12 11.13 2.29
CA TRP A 39 1.66 11.25 2.24
C TRP A 39 1.16 11.75 0.88
N ILE A 40 1.85 12.70 0.25
CA ILE A 40 1.50 13.16 -1.10
C ILE A 40 1.68 12.04 -2.11
N THR A 41 2.80 11.30 -2.05
CA THR A 41 3.03 10.13 -2.92
C THR A 41 1.94 9.07 -2.72
N ALA A 42 1.53 8.81 -1.49
CA ALA A 42 0.49 7.83 -1.17
C ALA A 42 -0.90 8.22 -1.70
N VAL A 43 -1.25 9.50 -1.64
CA VAL A 43 -2.49 10.02 -2.23
C VAL A 43 -2.45 9.88 -3.75
N ILE A 44 -1.36 10.29 -4.40
CA ILE A 44 -1.20 10.16 -5.86
C ILE A 44 -1.26 8.68 -6.27
N PHE A 45 -0.55 7.81 -5.56
CA PHE A 45 -0.58 6.35 -5.77
C PHE A 45 -2.02 5.84 -5.75
N SER A 46 -2.81 6.25 -4.77
CA SER A 46 -4.21 5.82 -4.68
C SER A 46 -5.11 6.41 -5.78
N LEU A 47 -4.90 7.67 -6.17
CA LEU A 47 -5.71 8.36 -7.18
C LEU A 47 -5.59 7.74 -8.57
N ILE A 48 -4.39 7.31 -8.99
CA ILE A 48 -4.17 6.79 -10.36
C ILE A 48 -4.87 5.45 -10.63
N HIS A 49 -5.44 4.82 -9.60
CA HIS A 49 -6.17 3.57 -9.74
C HIS A 49 -7.67 3.77 -10.01
N PHE A 50 -8.16 5.01 -9.98
CA PHE A 50 -9.54 5.38 -10.34
C PHE A 50 -10.65 4.58 -9.63
N GLN A 51 -10.38 4.09 -8.42
CA GLN A 51 -11.32 3.26 -7.66
C GLN A 51 -11.54 3.87 -6.27
N PHE A 52 -12.76 4.33 -6.01
CA PHE A 52 -13.09 5.02 -4.77
C PHE A 52 -13.08 4.08 -3.54
N TYR A 53 -13.61 2.85 -3.66
CA TYR A 53 -13.56 1.87 -2.56
C TYR A 53 -12.15 1.39 -2.22
N GLY A 54 -11.21 1.46 -3.16
CA GLY A 54 -9.82 1.16 -2.88
C GLY A 54 -9.10 2.33 -2.20
N PHE A 55 -9.68 3.54 -2.22
CA PHE A 55 -8.92 4.76 -2.03
C PHE A 55 -8.26 4.85 -0.66
N LEU A 56 -9.05 4.91 0.42
CA LEU A 56 -8.49 5.08 1.76
C LEU A 56 -7.56 3.94 2.19
N PRO A 57 -7.90 2.65 1.98
CA PRO A 57 -6.98 1.54 2.24
C PRO A 57 -5.67 1.65 1.45
N ARG A 58 -5.73 2.07 0.18
CA ARG A 58 -4.58 2.19 -0.71
C ARG A 58 -3.69 3.39 -0.36
N VAL A 59 -4.27 4.50 0.11
CA VAL A 59 -3.50 5.61 0.69
C VAL A 59 -2.71 5.14 1.92
N LEU A 60 -3.34 4.40 2.83
CA LEU A 60 -2.68 3.92 4.05
C LEU A 60 -1.57 2.91 3.74
N LEU A 61 -1.81 1.98 2.82
CA LEU A 61 -0.79 1.08 2.31
C LEU A 61 0.35 1.87 1.64
N GLY A 62 0.00 2.87 0.82
CA GLY A 62 0.96 3.73 0.15
C GLY A 62 1.89 4.45 1.13
N ALA A 63 1.33 4.97 2.22
CA ALA A 63 2.08 5.62 3.29
C ALA A 63 2.97 4.63 4.06
N LEU A 64 2.47 3.43 4.39
CA LEU A 64 3.26 2.37 5.01
C LEU A 64 4.50 2.04 4.18
N LEU A 65 4.32 1.80 2.87
CA LEU A 65 5.41 1.47 1.96
C LEU A 65 6.42 2.63 1.86
N GLY A 66 5.94 3.87 1.81
CA GLY A 66 6.79 5.06 1.80
C GLY A 66 7.63 5.22 3.07
N TYR A 67 7.06 4.89 4.24
CA TYR A 67 7.78 4.87 5.51
C TYR A 67 8.78 3.71 5.59
N LEU A 68 8.40 2.51 5.14
CA LEU A 68 9.33 1.38 5.06
C LEU A 68 10.56 1.75 4.25
N PHE A 69 10.37 2.41 3.10
CA PHE A 69 11.47 2.90 2.30
C PHE A 69 12.30 3.99 3.01
N LEU A 70 11.65 4.99 3.61
CA LEU A 70 12.34 6.11 4.27
C LEU A 70 13.28 5.63 5.38
N TYR A 71 12.84 4.67 6.21
CA TYR A 71 13.65 4.18 7.33
C TYR A 71 14.64 3.09 6.92
N SER A 72 14.26 2.18 6.01
CA SER A 72 15.15 1.09 5.61
C SER A 72 16.22 1.53 4.63
N ARG A 73 15.98 2.61 3.86
CA ARG A 73 16.76 3.02 2.70
C ARG A 73 16.99 1.88 1.69
N ASN A 74 16.09 0.91 1.67
CA ASN A 74 16.18 -0.28 0.82
C ASN A 74 14.88 -0.48 0.07
N LEU A 75 14.93 -0.41 -1.26
CA LEU A 75 13.75 -0.52 -2.12
C LEU A 75 13.16 -1.95 -2.15
N TRP A 76 13.93 -2.98 -1.81
CA TRP A 76 13.43 -4.35 -1.77
C TRP A 76 12.40 -4.58 -0.65
N ILE A 77 12.50 -3.82 0.45
CA ILE A 77 11.55 -3.94 1.57
C ILE A 77 10.13 -3.57 1.14
N PRO A 78 9.85 -2.36 0.61
CA PRO A 78 8.51 -2.03 0.13
C PRO A 78 8.09 -2.92 -1.06
N ILE A 79 9.00 -3.34 -1.96
CA ILE A 79 8.67 -4.23 -3.07
C ILE A 79 8.10 -5.56 -2.56
N ILE A 80 8.77 -6.21 -1.60
CA ILE A 80 8.31 -7.49 -1.04
C ILE A 80 6.99 -7.31 -0.32
N PHE A 81 6.83 -6.25 0.48
CA PHE A 81 5.57 -5.97 1.20
C PHE A 81 4.41 -5.73 0.23
N HIS A 82 4.63 -4.98 -0.85
CA HIS A 82 3.63 -4.71 -1.86
C HIS A 82 3.27 -5.99 -2.63
N PHE A 83 4.27 -6.78 -3.05
CA PHE A 83 4.04 -8.08 -3.68
C PHE A 83 3.18 -9.00 -2.79
N VAL A 84 3.52 -9.11 -1.50
CA VAL A 84 2.75 -9.95 -0.56
C VAL A 84 1.32 -9.44 -0.42
N ASN A 85 1.11 -8.11 -0.37
CA ASN A 85 -0.23 -7.52 -0.33
C ASN A 85 -1.05 -7.92 -1.57
N ASN A 86 -0.50 -7.71 -2.77
CA ASN A 86 -1.19 -8.03 -4.03
C ASN A 86 -1.44 -9.54 -4.18
N ALA A 87 -0.45 -10.37 -3.83
CA ALA A 87 -0.60 -11.82 -3.84
C ALA A 87 -1.71 -12.28 -2.87
N THR A 88 -1.77 -11.70 -1.68
CA THR A 88 -2.81 -12.00 -0.69
C THR A 88 -4.20 -11.69 -1.22
N VAL A 89 -4.40 -10.52 -1.85
CA VAL A 89 -5.68 -10.14 -2.48
C VAL A 89 -6.06 -11.13 -3.58
N ILE A 90 -5.12 -11.50 -4.46
CA ILE A 90 -5.36 -12.45 -5.55
C ILE A 90 -5.73 -13.84 -5.00
N LEU A 91 -5.03 -14.32 -3.96
CA LEU A 91 -5.28 -15.62 -3.37
C LEU A 91 -6.64 -15.65 -2.64
N PHE A 92 -6.99 -14.59 -1.90
CA PHE A 92 -8.31 -14.47 -1.29
C PHE A 92 -9.41 -14.50 -2.34
N HIS A 93 -9.26 -13.76 -3.43
CA HIS A 93 -10.22 -13.81 -4.53
C HIS A 93 -10.29 -15.21 -5.16
N PHE A 94 -9.17 -15.91 -5.29
CA PHE A 94 -9.14 -17.23 -5.92
C PHE A 94 -9.79 -18.33 -5.07
N PHE A 95 -9.62 -18.30 -3.75
CA PHE A 95 -10.10 -19.36 -2.84
C PHE A 95 -11.44 -19.05 -2.16
N TRP A 96 -11.76 -17.76 -1.94
CA TRP A 96 -12.93 -17.32 -1.19
C TRP A 96 -13.82 -16.34 -1.97
N GLY A 97 -13.50 -16.07 -3.24
CA GLY A 97 -14.28 -15.15 -4.04
C GLY A 97 -15.41 -15.83 -4.79
N ASP A 98 -16.66 -15.62 -4.36
CA ASP A 98 -17.79 -15.59 -5.30
C ASP A 98 -17.74 -14.23 -6.04
N ASP A 99 -17.75 -14.19 -7.37
CA ASP A 99 -17.58 -12.95 -8.15
C ASP A 99 -18.64 -11.85 -7.86
N THR A 100 -19.64 -12.15 -7.03
CA THR A 100 -20.73 -11.26 -6.61
C THR A 100 -20.28 -10.19 -5.61
N TRP A 101 -19.49 -10.51 -4.59
CA TRP A 101 -19.15 -9.52 -3.54
C TRP A 101 -18.25 -8.38 -4.06
N PHE A 102 -17.35 -8.66 -5.00
CA PHE A 102 -16.47 -7.63 -5.58
C PHE A 102 -17.23 -6.69 -6.53
N ARG A 103 -18.18 -7.24 -7.31
CA ARG A 103 -19.04 -6.47 -8.24
C ARG A 103 -20.14 -5.69 -7.52
N GLU A 104 -20.64 -6.19 -6.39
CA GLU A 104 -21.63 -5.49 -5.57
C GLU A 104 -21.03 -4.39 -4.68
N LEU A 105 -19.72 -4.41 -4.42
CA LEU A 105 -19.07 -3.34 -3.65
C LEU A 105 -19.10 -1.98 -4.37
N GLU A 106 -19.12 -1.95 -5.70
CA GLU A 106 -19.00 -0.72 -6.49
C GLU A 106 -20.25 0.20 -6.44
N PRO A 107 -21.50 -0.32 -6.35
CA PRO A 107 -22.68 0.51 -6.14
C PRO A 107 -23.14 0.68 -4.66
N LEU A 108 -22.51 0.05 -3.66
CA LEU A 108 -23.03 0.01 -2.28
C LEU A 108 -22.53 1.16 -1.39
N PRO A 109 -23.39 1.98 -0.72
CA PRO A 109 -22.94 3.08 0.14
C PRO A 109 -21.91 2.62 1.18
N LEU A 110 -20.96 3.48 1.56
CA LEU A 110 -19.94 3.24 2.61
C LEU A 110 -20.54 2.49 3.81
N THR A 111 -20.34 1.17 3.87
CA THR A 111 -20.97 0.32 4.88
C THR A 111 -20.10 0.23 6.13
N ILE A 112 -20.74 0.00 7.28
CA ILE A 112 -20.05 -0.23 8.57
C ILE A 112 -18.98 -1.35 8.48
N PRO A 113 -19.23 -2.50 7.82
CA PRO A 113 -18.21 -3.54 7.67
C PRO A 113 -16.99 -3.07 6.88
N TYR A 114 -17.19 -2.27 5.83
CA TYR A 114 -16.08 -1.69 5.08
C TYR A 114 -15.24 -0.75 5.95
N LEU A 115 -15.89 0.11 6.75
CA LEU A 115 -15.20 1.00 7.67
C LEU A 115 -14.41 0.21 8.73
N ILE A 116 -14.99 -0.87 9.26
CA ILE A 116 -14.29 -1.76 10.21
C ILE A 116 -13.07 -2.42 9.56
N THR A 117 -13.20 -2.94 8.34
CA THR A 117 -12.09 -3.54 7.59
C THR A 117 -11.00 -2.52 7.28
N ALA A 118 -11.38 -1.29 6.89
CA ALA A 118 -10.44 -0.21 6.65
C ALA A 118 -9.70 0.22 7.94
N ILE A 119 -10.41 0.38 9.05
CA ILE A 119 -9.83 0.76 10.35
C ILE A 119 -8.94 -0.35 10.90
N SER A 120 -9.35 -1.61 10.81
CA SER A 120 -8.54 -2.75 11.27
C SER A 120 -7.28 -2.92 10.41
N GLY A 121 -7.40 -2.79 9.08
CA GLY A 121 -6.26 -2.74 8.17
C GLY A 121 -5.30 -1.58 8.49
N ALA A 122 -5.84 -0.39 8.77
CA ALA A 122 -5.07 0.78 9.21
C ALA A 122 -4.34 0.52 10.53
N LEU A 123 -5.01 -0.08 11.50
CA LEU A 123 -4.46 -0.38 12.82
C LEU A 123 -3.32 -1.40 12.71
N VAL A 124 -3.54 -2.51 11.99
CA VAL A 124 -2.50 -3.52 11.74
C VAL A 124 -1.30 -2.90 11.05
N THR A 125 -1.54 -2.08 10.03
CA THR A 125 -0.50 -1.33 9.31
C THR A 125 0.31 -0.44 10.26
N LEU A 126 -0.35 0.34 11.10
CA LEU A 126 0.30 1.21 12.09
C LEU A 126 1.08 0.44 13.15
N LEU A 127 0.57 -0.71 13.61
CA LEU A 127 1.24 -1.57 14.59
C LEU A 127 2.50 -2.21 14.00
N LEU A 128 2.41 -2.76 12.78
CA LEU A 128 3.56 -3.32 12.06
C LEU A 128 4.63 -2.26 11.82
N PHE A 129 4.21 -1.06 11.40
CA PHE A 129 5.10 0.07 11.24
C PHE A 129 5.78 0.46 12.56
N ARG A 130 5.03 0.59 13.66
CA ARG A 130 5.59 0.91 14.99
C ARG A 130 6.59 -0.14 15.48
N PHE A 131 6.28 -1.42 15.26
CA PHE A 131 7.16 -2.52 15.61
C PHE A 131 8.47 -2.47 14.80
N TYR A 132 8.37 -2.25 13.48
CA TYR A 132 9.52 -2.10 12.61
C TYR A 132 10.38 -0.89 13.01
N ARG A 133 9.77 0.25 13.29
CA ARG A 133 10.46 1.47 13.72
C ARG A 133 11.24 1.25 15.03
N LYS A 134 10.65 0.56 16.02
CA LYS A 134 11.36 0.23 17.27
C LYS A 134 12.61 -0.62 17.01
N LYS A 135 12.52 -1.62 16.14
CA LYS A 135 13.67 -2.45 15.76
C LYS A 135 14.74 -1.67 14.99
N ALA A 136 14.33 -0.84 14.03
CA ALA A 136 15.26 -0.03 13.25
C ALA A 136 16.02 0.98 14.11
N VAL A 137 15.34 1.64 15.06
CA VAL A 137 15.98 2.55 16.03
C VAL A 137 16.90 1.80 17.00
N ALA A 138 16.54 0.59 17.42
CA ALA A 138 17.39 -0.21 18.30
C ALA A 138 18.66 -0.79 17.61
N ALA A 139 18.71 -0.76 16.28
CA ALA A 139 19.82 -1.26 15.48
C ALA A 139 20.76 -0.17 14.94
N ALA A 140 20.46 1.11 15.23
CA ALA A 140 21.24 2.29 14.84
C ALA A 140 21.98 2.86 16.06
#